data_AF-A0A960PA27-F1
#
_entry.id   AF-A0A960PA27-F1
#
_cell.length_a   1.000
_cell.length_b   1.000
_cell.length_c   1.000
_cell.angle_alpha   90.00
_cell.angle_beta   90.00
_cell.angle_gamma   90.00
#
_symmetry.space_group_name_H-M   'P 1'
#
loop_
_entity.id
_entity.type
_entity.pdbx_description
1 polymer ?
#
loop_
_entity_poly.entity_id
_entity_poly.type
_entity_poly.pdbx_seq_one_letter_code
_entity_poly.pdbx_strand_id
1 'polypeptide(L)'
;MNVELPPDLETVVESQIKTGRYATPSDVLRDALGLLEERDHVFRDQRADFRRKIEEGVESARRGELYDGEEVAAEVEALLTHRERSGAA
;
A
#
# COMPACT_ATOMS: atom_id res chain seq x y z
N MET A 1 -28.13 -1.82 12.43
CA MET A 1 -27.23 -2.47 13.41
C MET A 1 -26.96 -1.46 14.51
N ASN A 2 -27.01 -1.87 15.78
CA ASN A 2 -26.58 -1.03 16.89
C ASN A 2 -25.17 -1.47 17.29
N VAL A 3 -24.23 -0.53 17.39
CA VAL A 3 -22.84 -0.80 17.77
C VAL A 3 -22.54 0.08 18.96
N GLU A 4 -22.16 -0.53 20.08
CA GLU A 4 -21.68 0.20 21.25
C GLU A 4 -20.21 0.53 21.06
N LEU A 5 -19.87 1.80 21.25
CA LEU A 5 -18.51 2.29 21.13
C LEU A 5 -17.89 2.42 22.52
N PRO A 6 -16.61 2.08 22.69
CA PRO A 6 -15.89 2.45 23.89
C PRO A 6 -15.82 3.98 24.05
N PRO A 7 -15.74 4.53 25.29
CA PRO A 7 -15.90 5.98 25.54
C PRO A 7 -14.89 6.88 24.82
N ASP A 8 -13.68 6.37 24.57
CA ASP A 8 -12.64 7.06 23.80
C ASP A 8 -13.05 7.23 22.33
N LEU A 9 -13.63 6.19 21.71
CA LEU A 9 -14.13 6.28 20.34
C LEU A 9 -15.38 7.17 20.23
N GLU A 10 -16.26 7.17 21.22
CA GLU A 10 -17.38 8.12 21.28
C GLU A 10 -16.89 9.56 21.26
N THR A 11 -15.85 9.86 22.07
CA THR A 11 -15.23 11.19 22.12
C THR A 11 -14.67 11.61 20.75
N VAL A 12 -14.03 10.67 20.04
CA VAL A 12 -13.53 10.91 18.68
C VAL A 12 -14.69 11.23 17.73
N VAL A 13 -15.76 10.43 17.72
CA VAL A 13 -16.92 10.64 16.85
C VAL A 13 -17.57 11.99 17.14
N GLU A 14 -17.78 12.33 18.40
CA GLU A 14 -18.33 13.64 18.80
C GLU A 14 -17.43 14.79 18.33
N SER A 15 -16.11 14.65 18.46
CA SER A 15 -15.17 15.68 18.01
C SER A 15 -15.28 15.94 16.50
N GLN A 16 -15.46 14.87 15.71
CA GLN A 16 -15.62 14.96 14.25
C GLN A 16 -16.93 15.65 13.88
N ILE A 17 -18.02 15.37 14.59
CA ILE A 17 -19.30 16.05 14.38
C ILE A 17 -19.19 17.53 14.76
N LYS A 18 -18.51 17.86 15.87
CA LYS A 18 -18.29 19.26 16.31
C LYS A 18 -17.54 20.11 15.28
N THR A 19 -16.76 19.50 14.39
CA THR A 19 -16.12 20.24 13.27
C THR A 19 -17.12 20.74 12.22
N GLY A 20 -18.35 20.22 12.21
CA GLY A 20 -19.36 20.47 11.19
C GLY A 20 -19.18 19.65 9.91
N ARG A 21 -18.12 18.84 9.80
CA ARG A 21 -17.87 17.97 8.64
C ARG A 21 -18.87 16.82 8.54
N TYR A 22 -19.41 16.37 9.66
CA TYR A 22 -20.32 15.21 9.75
C TYR A 22 -21.57 15.58 10.51
N ALA A 23 -22.73 15.14 10.01
CA ALA A 23 -24.04 15.42 10.62
C ALA A 23 -24.43 14.38 11.68
N THR A 24 -24.04 13.13 11.50
CA THR A 24 -24.40 12.03 12.40
C THR A 24 -23.22 11.12 12.72
N PRO A 25 -23.25 10.37 13.84
CA PRO A 25 -22.26 9.33 14.14
C PRO A 25 -22.12 8.30 13.02
N SER A 26 -23.24 7.93 12.39
CA SER A 26 -23.27 6.99 11.27
C SER A 26 -22.49 7.47 10.06
N ASP A 27 -22.40 8.78 9.83
CA ASP A 27 -21.62 9.34 8.73
C ASP A 27 -20.12 9.23 9.01
N VAL A 28 -19.69 9.51 10.24
CA VAL A 28 -18.30 9.34 10.68
C VAL A 28 -17.88 7.87 10.54
N LEU A 29 -18.71 6.95 11.02
CA LEU A 29 -18.42 5.52 10.96
C LEU A 29 -18.37 4.99 9.53
N ARG A 30 -19.25 5.48 8.64
CA ARG A 30 -19.23 5.11 7.22
C ARG A 30 -17.92 5.51 6.56
N ASP A 31 -17.47 6.74 6.76
CA ASP A 31 -16.19 7.22 6.22
C ASP A 31 -15.01 6.45 6.80
N ALA A 32 -14.98 6.21 8.12
CA ALA A 32 -13.92 5.47 8.77
C ALA A 32 -13.81 4.02 8.25
N LEU A 33 -14.95 3.34 8.06
CA LEU A 33 -14.99 1.99 7.48
C LEU A 33 -14.62 1.98 6.00
N GLY A 34 -15.00 3.02 5.24
CA GLY A 34 -14.59 3.17 3.84
C GLY A 34 -13.06 3.28 3.72
N LEU A 35 -12.42 4.09 4.57
CA LEU A 35 -10.96 4.21 4.61
C LEU A 35 -10.28 2.90 5.04
N LEU A 36 -10.88 2.16 5.99
CA LEU A 36 -10.39 0.84 6.37
C LEU A 36 -10.46 -0.13 5.19
N GLU A 37 -11.58 -0.15 4.49
CA GLU A 37 -11.78 -1.01 3.32
C GLU A 37 -10.81 -0.66 2.19
N GLU A 38 -10.62 0.62 1.87
CA GLU A 38 -9.65 1.07 0.87
C GLU A 38 -8.24 0.59 1.20
N ARG A 39 -7.81 0.78 2.45
CA ARG A 39 -6.52 0.31 2.94
C ARG A 39 -6.40 -1.22 2.80
N ASP A 40 -7.43 -1.95 3.16
CA ASP A 40 -7.43 -3.41 3.11
C ASP A 40 -7.48 -3.95 1.66
N HIS A 41 -8.12 -3.24 0.73
CA HIS A 41 -8.04 -3.56 -0.71
C HIS A 41 -6.61 -3.36 -1.23
N VAL A 42 -6.00 -2.21 -0.96
CA VAL A 42 -4.60 -1.93 -1.36
C VAL A 42 -3.65 -3.01 -0.85
N PHE A 43 -3.78 -3.40 0.43
CA PHE A 43 -2.94 -4.47 0.99
C PHE A 43 -3.21 -5.84 0.37
N ARG A 44 -4.47 -6.17 0.07
CA ARG A 44 -4.82 -7.44 -0.57
C ARG A 44 -4.28 -7.52 -1.99
N ASP A 45 -4.44 -6.47 -2.77
CA ASP A 45 -4.00 -6.42 -4.17
C ASP A 45 -2.48 -6.46 -4.26
N GLN A 46 -1.77 -5.67 -3.45
CA GLN A 46 -0.31 -5.72 -3.36
C GLN A 46 0.18 -7.11 -2.94
N ARG A 47 -0.46 -7.74 -1.95
CA ARG A 47 -0.08 -9.08 -1.49
C ARG A 47 -0.28 -10.14 -2.58
N ALA A 48 -1.36 -10.05 -3.35
CA ALA A 48 -1.62 -10.94 -4.48
C ALA A 48 -0.55 -10.76 -5.57
N ASP A 49 -0.22 -9.52 -5.92
CA ASP A 49 0.82 -9.20 -6.90
C ASP A 49 2.20 -9.67 -6.45
N PHE A 50 2.58 -9.43 -5.19
CA PHE A 50 3.83 -9.93 -4.63
C PHE A 50 3.92 -11.45 -4.66
N ARG A 51 2.84 -12.16 -4.30
CA ARG A 51 2.81 -13.62 -4.36
C ARG A 51 3.03 -14.12 -5.78
N ARG A 52 2.32 -13.54 -6.76
CA ARG A 52 2.49 -13.86 -8.18
C ARG A 52 3.94 -13.65 -8.64
N LYS A 53 4.56 -12.52 -8.31
CA LYS A 53 5.95 -12.22 -8.67
C LYS A 53 6.96 -13.19 -8.03
N ILE A 54 6.73 -13.59 -6.78
CA ILE A 54 7.55 -14.60 -6.11
C ILE A 54 7.42 -15.95 -6.81
N GLU A 55 6.20 -16.39 -7.11
CA GLU A 55 5.95 -17.64 -7.84
C GLU A 55 6.62 -17.63 -9.22
N GLU A 56 6.50 -16.53 -9.97
CA GLU A 56 7.17 -16.33 -11.25
C GLU A 56 8.70 -16.44 -11.12
N GLY A 57 9.30 -15.78 -10.12
CA GLY A 57 10.73 -15.86 -9.85
C GLY A 57 11.20 -17.26 -9.45
N VAL A 58 10.41 -17.98 -8.65
CA VAL A 58 10.71 -19.38 -8.27
C VAL A 58 10.66 -20.30 -9.50
N GLU A 59 9.68 -20.15 -10.38
CA GLU A 59 9.59 -20.93 -11.61
C GLU A 59 10.72 -20.61 -12.59
N SER A 60 11.11 -19.34 -12.70
CA SER A 60 12.28 -18.91 -13.49
C SER A 60 13.58 -19.53 -12.95
N ALA A 61 13.78 -19.48 -11.63
CA ALA A 61 14.91 -20.13 -10.97
C ALA A 61 14.94 -21.66 -11.21
N ARG A 62 13.78 -22.34 -11.17
CA ARG A 62 13.67 -23.78 -11.49
C ARG A 62 14.06 -24.10 -12.92
N ARG A 63 13.84 -23.19 -13.87
CA ARG A 63 14.30 -23.31 -15.27
C ARG A 63 15.78 -22.93 -15.46
N GLY A 64 16.45 -22.47 -14.41
CA GLY A 64 17.85 -22.03 -14.47
C GLY A 64 18.03 -20.63 -15.05
N GLU A 65 16.95 -19.85 -15.17
CA GLU A 65 16.95 -18.45 -15.64
C GLU A 65 17.35 -17.52 -14.49
N LEU A 66 18.55 -17.72 -13.94
CA LEU A 66 19.10 -16.90 -12.88
C LEU A 66 20.09 -15.90 -13.47
N TYR A 67 20.14 -14.72 -12.84
CA TYR A 67 21.14 -13.71 -13.12
C TYR A 67 22.22 -13.73 -12.04
N ASP A 68 23.45 -13.39 -12.42
CA ASP A 68 24.49 -13.09 -11.44
C ASP A 68 24.18 -11.76 -10.74
N GLY A 69 24.21 -11.76 -9.42
CA GLY A 69 23.81 -10.60 -8.62
C GLY A 69 24.78 -9.43 -8.73
N GLU A 70 26.07 -9.70 -8.88
CA GLU A 70 27.10 -8.66 -9.01
C GLU A 70 27.04 -8.01 -10.40
N GLU A 71 26.82 -8.81 -11.45
CA GLU A 71 26.64 -8.32 -12.82
C GLU A 71 25.42 -7.42 -12.95
N VAL A 72 24.26 -7.84 -12.42
CA VAL A 72 23.03 -7.03 -12.45
C VAL A 72 23.19 -5.74 -11.64
N ALA A 73 23.82 -5.80 -10.46
CA ALA A 73 24.05 -4.60 -9.66
C ALA A 73 24.90 -3.57 -10.41
N ALA A 74 25.98 -4.03 -11.06
CA ALA A 74 26.84 -3.17 -11.88
C ALA A 74 26.09 -2.55 -13.07
N GLU A 75 25.22 -3.32 -13.74
CA GLU A 75 24.38 -2.82 -14.83
C GLU A 75 23.40 -1.74 -14.34
N VAL A 76 22.74 -1.96 -13.21
CA VAL A 76 21.80 -0.98 -12.62
C VAL A 76 22.54 0.31 -12.24
N GLU A 77 23.72 0.23 -11.61
CA GLU A 77 24.53 1.41 -11.28
C GLU A 77 24.95 2.20 -12.52
N ALA A 78 25.35 1.50 -13.60
CA ALA A 78 25.69 2.13 -14.86
C ALA A 78 24.49 2.86 -15.49
N LEU A 79 23.29 2.25 -15.45
CA LEU A 79 22.05 2.86 -15.96
C LEU A 79 21.64 4.11 -15.17
N LEU A 80 21.78 4.08 -13.84
CA LEU A 80 21.50 5.23 -12.98
C LEU A 80 22.46 6.40 -13.28
N THR A 81 23.76 6.10 -13.37
CA THR A 81 24.79 7.09 -13.70
C THR A 81 24.57 7.71 -15.09
N HIS A 82 24.13 6.91 -16.06
CA HIS A 82 23.82 7.40 -17.40
C HIS A 82 22.62 8.36 -17.40
N ARG A 83 21.55 8.04 -16.65
CA ARG A 83 20.37 8.91 -16.52
C ARG A 83 20.68 10.25 -15.88
N GLU A 84 21.51 10.27 -14.84
CA GLU A 84 21.92 11.51 -14.18
C GLU A 84 22.70 12.44 -15.13
N ARG A 85 23.56 11.86 -15.97
CA ARG A 85 24.33 12.62 -16.97
C ARG A 85 23.48 13.09 -18.14
N SER A 86 22.48 12.33 -18.54
CA SER A 86 21.57 12.69 -19.63
C SER A 86 20.44 13.64 -19.22
N GLY A 87 20.06 13.68 -17.93
CA GLY A 87 19.08 14.62 -17.39
C GLY A 87 19.66 15.96 -16.94
N ALA A 88 20.99 16.10 -16.93
CA ALA A 88 21.72 17.32 -16.55
C ALA A 88 22.17 18.17 -17.76
N ALA A 89 21.69 17.86 -18.97
CA ALA A 89 21.90 18.62 -20.21
C ALA A 89 20.58 19.26 -20.68
#